data_AF-A0A5C9CUH5-F1
#
_entry.id   AF-A0A5C9CUH5-F1
#
_cell.length_a   1.000
_cell.length_b   1.000
_cell.length_c   1.000
_cell.angle_alpha   90.00
_cell.angle_beta   90.00
_cell.angle_gamma   90.00
#
_symmetry.space_group_name_H-M   'P 1'
#
loop_
_entity.id
_entity.type
_entity.pdbx_description
1 polymer ?
#
loop_
_entity_poly.entity_id
_entity_poly.type
_entity_poly.pdbx_seq_one_letter_code
_entity_poly.pdbx_strand_id
1 'polypeptide(L)'
;MIQNPTFKAHLRVSCIPGEGVLLLSEDAATALHGPIYEQLVPLLDGQRSADDIVAALAPQADAAQVYYALMLLEKNGHLAEATPHIDPATAAFWHGQGCAPEAAMQALRSKRVRVCAVGQVDSRPMCQALQAQGVQLTQDAHADLEVLLTDDYLRTDLAHHNAAALQAQRPWLLLPGPQPDRQPVCGRPPGADRSAAAGRGKQPGQPGHGLPIGGLGGGQTPGRG
;
A
#
# COMPACT_ATOMS: atom_id res chain seq x y z
N MET A 1 -13.25 22.03 0.75
CA MET A 1 -12.78 22.98 1.76
C MET A 1 -13.02 22.36 3.10
N ILE A 2 -11.94 21.87 3.68
CA ILE A 2 -11.89 21.25 4.99
C ILE A 2 -12.29 22.28 6.05
N GLN A 3 -13.09 21.87 7.04
CA GLN A 3 -13.53 22.78 8.10
C GLN A 3 -12.39 23.05 9.09
N ASN A 4 -11.81 21.98 9.64
CA ASN A 4 -10.74 22.01 10.63
C ASN A 4 -9.49 21.34 10.04
N PRO A 5 -8.68 22.08 9.25
CA PRO A 5 -7.57 21.50 8.52
C PRO A 5 -6.45 21.04 9.46
N THR A 6 -5.98 19.82 9.21
CA THR A 6 -4.76 19.25 9.80
C THR A 6 -3.93 18.56 8.72
N PHE A 7 -2.63 18.41 8.95
CA PHE A 7 -1.82 17.58 8.07
C PHE A 7 -2.24 16.12 8.17
N LYS A 8 -2.20 15.40 7.05
CA LYS A 8 -2.44 13.96 7.08
C LYS A 8 -1.48 13.27 8.05
N ALA A 9 -2.01 12.41 8.90
CA ALA A 9 -1.26 11.79 10.00
C ALA A 9 -0.05 10.93 9.56
N HIS A 10 0.05 10.49 8.30
CA HIS A 10 1.24 9.81 7.78
C HIS A 10 2.38 10.76 7.39
N LEU A 11 2.11 12.08 7.36
CA LEU A 11 3.08 13.09 7.02
C LEU A 11 3.81 13.55 8.26
N ARG A 12 5.14 13.47 8.23
CA ARG A 12 6.02 14.15 9.15
C ARG A 12 6.39 15.51 8.57
N VAL A 13 5.95 16.56 9.24
CA VAL A 13 6.18 17.96 8.85
C VAL A 13 7.46 18.47 9.51
N SER A 14 8.32 19.14 8.77
CA SER A 14 9.54 19.76 9.31
C SER A 14 9.76 21.13 8.68
N CYS A 15 9.74 22.18 9.50
CA CYS A 15 10.05 23.54 9.04
C CYS A 15 11.55 23.75 8.94
N ILE A 16 11.98 24.40 7.87
CA ILE A 16 13.36 24.83 7.64
C ILE A 16 13.31 26.36 7.58
N PRO A 17 13.73 27.06 8.66
CA PRO A 17 13.55 28.51 8.77
C PRO A 17 14.12 29.27 7.58
N GLY A 18 13.29 30.06 6.90
CA GLY A 18 13.69 30.89 5.76
C GLY A 18 13.80 30.14 4.43
N GLU A 19 13.61 28.82 4.40
CA GLU A 19 13.54 28.03 3.17
C GLU A 19 12.12 27.52 2.90
N GLY A 20 11.42 27.03 3.94
CA GLY A 20 10.04 26.55 3.84
C GLY A 20 9.74 25.34 4.72
N VAL A 21 8.96 24.40 4.20
CA VAL A 21 8.46 23.23 4.93
C VAL A 21 8.67 21.96 4.13
N LEU A 22 9.22 20.93 4.77
CA LEU A 22 9.37 19.60 4.21
C LEU A 22 8.28 18.67 4.76
N LEU A 23 7.51 18.09 3.86
CA LEU A 23 6.52 17.05 4.15
C LEU A 23 7.14 15.69 3.80
N LEU A 24 7.30 14.83 4.80
CA LEU A 24 7.93 13.52 4.67
C LEU A 24 6.89 12.42 4.89
N SER A 25 6.89 11.43 4.01
CA SER A 25 6.14 10.17 4.14
C SER A 25 7.09 9.00 3.91
N GLU A 26 6.60 7.77 4.06
CA GLU A 26 7.40 6.58 3.77
C GLU A 26 7.79 6.48 2.28
N ASP A 27 6.89 6.91 1.38
CA ASP A 27 7.05 6.74 -0.07
C ASP A 27 7.51 8.00 -0.80
N ALA A 28 7.42 9.18 -0.16
CA ALA A 28 7.67 10.46 -0.82
C ALA A 28 8.11 11.58 0.14
N ALA A 29 8.82 12.56 -0.42
CA ALA A 29 9.14 13.83 0.23
C ALA A 29 8.69 14.99 -0.67
N THR A 30 8.06 16.01 -0.09
CA THR A 30 7.60 17.22 -0.79
C THR A 30 8.10 18.46 -0.07
N ALA A 31 8.78 19.35 -0.80
CA ALA A 31 9.23 20.64 -0.29
C ALA A 31 8.26 21.75 -0.69
N LEU A 32 7.71 22.43 0.30
CA LEU A 32 6.87 23.61 0.16
C LEU A 32 7.72 24.85 0.42
N HIS A 33 7.75 25.76 -0.55
CA HIS A 33 8.61 26.93 -0.49
C HIS A 33 7.81 28.18 -0.15
N GLY A 34 8.33 28.98 0.77
CA GLY A 34 7.79 30.30 1.09
C GLY A 34 7.32 30.45 2.54
N PRO A 35 7.36 31.69 3.06
CA PRO A 35 7.14 31.98 4.48
C PRO A 35 5.71 31.67 4.95
N ILE A 36 4.74 31.69 4.03
CA ILE A 36 3.35 31.37 4.32
C ILE A 36 3.18 29.94 4.85
N TYR A 37 3.96 28.98 4.32
CA TYR A 37 3.87 27.59 4.78
C TYR A 37 4.48 27.42 6.17
N GLU A 38 5.60 28.09 6.46
CA GLU A 38 6.20 28.09 7.80
C GLU A 38 5.23 28.64 8.86
N GLN A 39 4.48 29.68 8.52
CA GLN A 39 3.46 30.29 9.39
C GLN A 39 2.20 29.43 9.54
N LEU A 40 1.83 28.66 8.50
CA LEU A 40 0.66 27.77 8.53
C LEU A 40 0.89 26.53 9.39
N VAL A 41 2.09 25.96 9.37
CA VAL A 41 2.39 24.70 10.08
C VAL A 41 1.93 24.69 11.56
N PRO A 42 2.25 25.69 12.41
CA PRO A 42 1.82 25.67 13.81
C PRO A 42 0.31 25.87 14.01
N LEU A 43 -0.42 26.33 12.98
CA LEU A 43 -1.86 26.59 13.05
C LEU A 43 -2.71 25.42 12.54
N LEU A 44 -2.12 24.52 11.75
CA LEU A 44 -2.74 23.32 11.17
C LEU A 44 -2.74 22.13 12.15
N ASP A 45 -3.26 22.36 13.35
CA ASP A 45 -3.37 21.36 14.42
C ASP A 45 -4.74 20.65 14.46
N GLY A 46 -5.66 21.00 13.55
CA GLY A 46 -7.02 20.47 13.50
C GLY A 46 -7.97 21.05 14.57
N GLN A 47 -7.54 22.05 15.34
CA GLN A 47 -8.39 22.71 16.35
C GLN A 47 -8.99 24.03 15.85
N ARG A 48 -8.42 24.60 14.77
CA ARG A 48 -8.85 25.86 14.18
C ARG A 48 -9.59 25.63 12.88
N SER A 49 -10.61 26.44 12.62
CA SER A 49 -11.22 26.47 11.30
C SER A 49 -10.33 27.18 10.27
N ALA A 50 -10.61 27.02 8.98
CA ALA A 50 -9.93 27.78 7.93
C ALA A 50 -10.03 29.30 8.17
N ASP A 51 -11.19 29.79 8.60
CA ASP A 51 -11.45 31.21 8.89
C ASP A 51 -10.64 31.68 10.11
N ASP A 52 -10.52 30.84 11.16
CA ASP A 52 -9.70 31.15 12.34
C ASP A 52 -8.21 31.25 12.00
N ILE A 53 -7.73 30.39 11.10
CA ILE A 53 -6.34 30.40 10.61
C ILE A 53 -6.08 31.70 9.84
N VAL A 54 -7.01 32.10 8.98
CA VAL A 54 -6.92 33.35 8.22
C VAL A 54 -6.92 34.55 9.16
N ALA A 55 -7.79 34.57 10.16
CA ALA A 55 -7.83 35.63 11.17
C ALA A 55 -6.52 35.70 11.98
N ALA A 56 -5.93 34.55 12.34
CA ALA A 56 -4.67 34.49 13.06
C ALA A 56 -3.47 35.00 12.24
N LEU A 57 -3.49 34.82 10.92
CA LEU A 57 -2.43 35.26 10.00
C LEU A 57 -2.65 36.65 9.40
N ALA A 58 -3.80 37.29 9.65
CA ALA A 58 -4.12 38.62 9.13
C ALA A 58 -3.02 39.70 9.35
N PRO A 59 -2.24 39.71 10.45
CA PRO A 59 -1.14 40.67 10.61
C PRO A 59 0.07 40.45 9.69
N GLN A 60 0.19 39.25 9.10
CA GLN A 60 1.40 38.78 8.41
C GLN A 60 1.15 38.46 6.93
N ALA A 61 -0.08 38.10 6.55
CA ALA A 61 -0.44 37.67 5.20
C ALA A 61 -1.85 38.13 4.83
N ASP A 62 -2.07 38.31 3.53
CA ASP A 62 -3.40 38.61 2.99
C ASP A 62 -4.32 37.37 3.06
N ALA A 63 -5.61 37.59 3.32
CA ALA A 63 -6.58 36.51 3.46
C ALA A 63 -6.66 35.63 2.20
N ALA A 64 -6.63 36.22 1.00
CA ALA A 64 -6.67 35.45 -0.24
C ALA A 64 -5.43 34.57 -0.42
N GLN A 65 -4.26 35.05 0.03
CA GLN A 65 -3.02 34.28 0.02
C GLN A 65 -3.11 33.06 0.95
N VAL A 66 -3.65 33.24 2.17
CA VAL A 66 -3.84 32.14 3.13
C VAL A 66 -4.82 31.10 2.60
N TYR A 67 -5.99 31.52 2.09
CA TYR A 67 -6.96 30.60 1.49
C TYR A 67 -6.39 29.86 0.28
N TYR A 68 -5.63 30.56 -0.57
CA TYR A 68 -4.98 29.94 -1.72
C TYR A 68 -3.97 28.88 -1.28
N ALA A 69 -3.17 29.15 -0.25
CA ALA A 69 -2.21 28.18 0.29
C ALA A 69 -2.92 26.95 0.87
N LEU A 70 -3.98 27.12 1.67
CA LEU A 70 -4.79 26.03 2.21
C LEU A 70 -5.41 25.18 1.09
N MET A 71 -5.98 25.83 0.07
CA MET A 71 -6.57 25.17 -1.08
C MET A 71 -5.53 24.37 -1.88
N LEU A 72 -4.30 24.88 -2.04
CA LEU A 72 -3.23 24.16 -2.72
C LEU A 72 -2.79 22.92 -1.92
N LEU A 73 -2.70 23.03 -0.60
CA LEU A 73 -2.37 21.90 0.27
C LEU A 73 -3.48 20.83 0.29
N GLU A 74 -4.76 21.24 0.28
CA GLU A 74 -5.91 20.34 0.13
C GLU A 74 -5.89 19.64 -1.22
N LYS A 75 -5.72 20.39 -2.32
CA LYS A 75 -5.69 19.88 -3.70
C LYS A 75 -4.54 18.89 -3.93
N ASN A 76 -3.38 19.16 -3.35
CA ASN A 76 -2.21 18.26 -3.43
C ASN A 76 -2.31 17.09 -2.44
N GLY A 77 -3.40 17.00 -1.67
CA GLY A 77 -3.67 15.88 -0.78
C GLY A 77 -2.77 15.85 0.46
N HIS A 78 -2.26 17.00 0.92
CA HIS A 78 -1.46 17.09 2.15
C HIS A 78 -2.30 17.33 3.40
N LEU A 79 -3.50 17.91 3.24
CA LEU A 79 -4.43 18.15 4.34
C LEU A 79 -5.52 17.09 4.42
N ALA A 80 -6.07 16.96 5.62
CA ALA A 80 -7.28 16.21 5.92
C ALA A 80 -8.12 16.95 6.96
N GLU A 81 -9.38 16.52 7.09
CA GLU A 81 -10.25 16.93 8.17
C GLU A 81 -9.75 16.34 9.50
N ALA A 82 -9.86 17.11 10.57
CA ALA A 82 -9.41 16.67 11.88
C ALA A 82 -10.32 15.54 12.41
N THR A 83 -9.71 14.39 12.72
CA THR A 83 -10.42 13.23 13.29
C THR A 83 -9.91 12.93 14.71
N PRO A 84 -10.18 13.79 15.71
CA PRO A 84 -9.57 13.69 17.04
C PRO A 84 -9.96 12.43 17.83
N HIS A 85 -11.04 11.75 17.41
CA HIS A 85 -11.53 10.53 18.04
C HIS A 85 -10.93 9.24 17.45
N ILE A 86 -10.09 9.36 16.42
CA ILE A 86 -9.41 8.24 15.77
C ILE A 86 -7.96 8.24 16.23
N ASP A 87 -7.45 7.06 16.60
CA ASP A 87 -6.04 6.88 16.96
C ASP A 87 -5.11 7.36 15.82
N PRO A 88 -4.04 8.14 16.11
CA PRO A 88 -3.17 8.69 15.08
C PRO A 88 -2.53 7.65 14.16
N ALA A 89 -2.15 6.47 14.66
CA ALA A 89 -1.54 5.43 13.83
C ALA A 89 -2.57 4.83 12.85
N THR A 90 -3.81 4.65 13.31
CA THR A 90 -4.92 4.22 12.45
C THR A 90 -5.24 5.27 11.38
N ALA A 91 -5.28 6.56 11.77
CA ALA A 91 -5.49 7.65 10.83
C ALA A 91 -4.35 7.74 9.80
N ALA A 92 -3.10 7.54 10.23
CA ALA A 92 -1.93 7.53 9.34
C ALA A 92 -2.04 6.43 8.28
N PHE A 93 -2.40 5.21 8.69
CA PHE A 93 -2.61 4.09 7.76
C PHE A 93 -3.63 4.44 6.66
N TRP A 94 -4.82 4.91 7.04
CA TRP A 94 -5.86 5.25 6.06
C TRP A 94 -5.47 6.42 5.16
N HIS A 95 -4.85 7.45 5.73
CA HIS A 95 -4.35 8.57 4.95
C HIS A 95 -3.27 8.16 3.93
N GLY A 96 -2.38 7.23 4.29
CA GLY A 96 -1.36 6.69 3.39
C GLY A 96 -1.97 5.92 2.21
N GLN A 97 -3.09 5.22 2.47
CA GLN A 97 -3.87 4.54 1.43
C GLN A 97 -4.76 5.48 0.60
N GLY A 98 -4.72 6.79 0.85
CA GLY A 98 -5.55 7.78 0.15
C GLY A 98 -7.02 7.80 0.59
N CYS A 99 -7.35 7.15 1.72
CA CYS A 99 -8.70 7.09 2.27
C CYS A 99 -8.89 8.06 3.43
N ALA A 100 -10.12 8.59 3.58
CA ALA A 100 -10.51 9.33 4.78
C ALA A 100 -10.70 8.34 5.96
N PRO A 101 -10.06 8.54 7.12
CA PRO A 101 -10.13 7.60 8.25
C PRO A 101 -11.55 7.32 8.73
N GLU A 102 -12.39 8.35 8.86
CA GLU A 102 -13.80 8.19 9.27
C GLU A 102 -14.59 7.33 8.28
N ALA A 103 -14.45 7.59 6.98
CA ALA A 103 -15.14 6.83 5.95
C ALA A 103 -14.69 5.37 5.94
N ALA A 104 -13.39 5.11 6.10
CA ALA A 104 -12.86 3.76 6.19
C ALA A 104 -13.36 3.02 7.44
N MET A 105 -13.34 3.67 8.61
CA MET A 105 -13.86 3.08 9.85
C MET A 105 -15.36 2.82 9.79
N GLN A 106 -16.13 3.72 9.16
CA GLN A 106 -17.56 3.52 8.95
C GLN A 106 -17.84 2.35 7.99
N ALA A 107 -17.02 2.20 6.95
CA ALA A 107 -17.10 1.05 6.04
C ALA A 107 -16.83 -0.26 6.79
N LEU A 108 -15.79 -0.31 7.63
CA LEU A 108 -15.47 -1.50 8.44
C LEU A 108 -16.59 -1.90 9.41
N ARG A 109 -17.28 -0.92 9.99
CA ARG A 109 -18.40 -1.14 10.93
C ARG A 109 -19.70 -1.56 10.24
N SER A 110 -19.91 -1.16 8.99
CA SER A 110 -21.16 -1.41 8.26
C SER A 110 -21.13 -2.66 7.38
N LYS A 111 -19.96 -3.00 6.83
CA LYS A 111 -19.76 -4.17 5.96
C LYS A 111 -19.61 -5.44 6.79
N ARG A 112 -20.31 -6.50 6.39
CA ARG A 112 -20.22 -7.82 7.01
C ARG A 112 -19.37 -8.76 6.16
N VAL A 113 -18.39 -9.39 6.79
CA VAL A 113 -17.49 -10.35 6.14
C VAL A 113 -17.78 -11.75 6.66
N ARG A 114 -17.91 -12.72 5.74
CA ARG A 114 -18.00 -14.14 6.08
C ARG A 114 -16.67 -14.80 5.81
N VAL A 115 -16.13 -15.55 6.76
CA VAL A 115 -14.89 -16.33 6.57
C VAL A 115 -15.25 -17.81 6.50
N CYS A 116 -14.82 -18.48 5.44
CA CYS A 116 -15.04 -19.91 5.20
C CYS A 116 -13.72 -20.62 4.97
N ALA A 117 -13.60 -21.84 5.47
CA ALA A 117 -12.47 -22.72 5.19
C ALA A 117 -12.93 -23.87 4.30
N VAL A 118 -12.16 -24.16 3.25
CA VAL A 118 -12.35 -25.30 2.35
C VAL A 118 -11.08 -26.13 2.36
N GLY A 119 -11.20 -27.36 2.85
CA GLY A 119 -10.06 -28.26 3.07
C GLY A 119 -9.59 -28.28 4.51
N GLN A 120 -8.33 -28.65 4.74
CA GLN A 120 -7.75 -28.74 6.07
C GLN A 120 -7.11 -27.42 6.48
N VAL A 121 -7.92 -26.39 6.67
CA VAL A 121 -7.47 -25.05 7.06
C VAL A 121 -8.24 -24.55 8.27
N ASP A 122 -7.50 -23.98 9.23
CA ASP A 122 -8.09 -23.29 10.37
C ASP A 122 -8.39 -21.83 10.03
N SER A 123 -9.66 -21.42 10.12
CA SER A 123 -10.09 -20.04 9.90
C SER A 123 -10.00 -19.14 11.13
N ARG A 124 -9.80 -19.71 12.33
CA ARG A 124 -9.80 -18.96 13.60
C ARG A 124 -8.77 -17.81 13.62
N PRO A 125 -7.51 -17.98 13.18
CA PRO A 125 -6.54 -16.88 13.18
C PRO A 125 -6.95 -15.72 12.28
N MET A 126 -7.52 -16.01 11.12
CA MET A 126 -8.03 -14.99 10.20
C MET A 126 -9.23 -14.24 10.81
N CYS A 127 -10.17 -14.96 11.41
CA CYS A 127 -11.30 -14.34 12.09
C CYS A 127 -10.84 -13.41 13.22
N GLN A 128 -9.89 -13.85 14.05
CA GLN A 128 -9.31 -13.04 15.13
C GLN A 128 -8.61 -11.79 14.58
N ALA A 129 -7.83 -11.92 13.52
CA ALA A 129 -7.14 -10.79 12.90
C ALA A 129 -8.14 -9.77 12.34
N LEU A 130 -9.17 -10.20 11.62
CA LEU A 130 -10.20 -9.32 11.07
C LEU A 130 -10.99 -8.60 12.18
N GLN A 131 -11.36 -9.32 13.25
CA GLN A 131 -12.04 -8.75 14.41
C GLN A 131 -11.18 -7.72 15.14
N ALA A 132 -9.88 -7.98 15.30
CA ALA A 132 -8.93 -7.04 15.89
C ALA A 132 -8.81 -5.73 15.08
N GLN A 133 -9.06 -5.78 13.77
CA GLN A 133 -9.12 -4.61 12.88
C GLN A 133 -10.52 -3.95 12.83
N GLY A 134 -11.49 -4.44 13.61
CA GLY A 134 -12.83 -3.86 13.70
C GLY A 134 -13.81 -4.29 12.60
N VAL A 135 -13.46 -5.31 11.81
CA VAL A 135 -14.34 -5.88 10.77
C VAL A 135 -15.48 -6.68 11.42
N GLN A 136 -16.71 -6.45 10.96
CA GLN A 136 -17.87 -7.25 11.40
C GLN A 136 -17.86 -8.62 10.72
N LEU A 137 -17.75 -9.69 11.51
CA LEU A 137 -17.87 -11.05 11.00
C LEU A 137 -19.31 -11.55 11.10
N THR A 138 -19.78 -12.25 10.07
CA THR A 138 -21.08 -12.95 10.09
C THR A 138 -20.94 -14.39 9.61
N GLN A 139 -21.83 -15.25 10.09
CA GLN A 139 -22.04 -16.59 9.54
C GLN A 139 -23.18 -16.64 8.50
N ASP A 140 -23.92 -15.54 8.35
CA ASP A 140 -25.06 -15.44 7.44
C ASP A 140 -24.63 -15.56 5.98
N ALA A 141 -25.52 -16.11 5.15
CA ALA A 141 -25.31 -16.23 3.71
C ALA A 141 -25.29 -14.87 2.97
N HIS A 142 -25.81 -13.80 3.59
CA HIS A 142 -25.91 -12.45 3.04
C HIS A 142 -24.78 -11.52 3.52
N ALA A 143 -23.54 -11.99 3.45
CA ALA A 143 -22.36 -11.16 3.71
C ALA A 143 -22.04 -10.24 2.52
N ASP A 144 -21.48 -9.06 2.80
CA ASP A 144 -21.02 -8.10 1.80
C ASP A 144 -19.74 -8.56 1.10
N LEU A 145 -18.94 -9.40 1.75
CA LEU A 145 -17.76 -10.05 1.21
C LEU A 145 -17.57 -11.42 1.85
N GLU A 146 -17.18 -12.40 1.05
CA GLU A 146 -16.82 -13.73 1.52
C GLU A 146 -15.31 -13.98 1.35
N VAL A 147 -14.63 -14.38 2.41
CA VAL A 147 -13.21 -14.75 2.41
C VAL A 147 -13.13 -16.27 2.52
N LEU A 148 -12.66 -16.90 1.46
CA LEU A 148 -12.48 -18.35 1.37
C LEU A 148 -11.02 -18.70 1.60
N LEU A 149 -10.73 -19.49 2.63
CA LEU A 149 -9.41 -20.00 2.94
C LEU A 149 -9.29 -21.43 2.42
N THR A 150 -8.20 -21.73 1.70
CA THR A 150 -7.95 -23.09 1.22
C THR A 150 -6.48 -23.48 1.31
N ASP A 151 -6.23 -24.77 1.49
CA ASP A 151 -4.91 -25.39 1.46
C ASP A 151 -4.45 -25.71 0.02
N ASP A 152 -5.41 -25.95 -0.88
CA ASP A 152 -5.18 -26.27 -2.29
C ASP A 152 -6.21 -25.58 -3.20
N TYR A 153 -5.69 -24.77 -4.12
CA TYR A 153 -6.46 -24.00 -5.10
C TYR A 153 -7.14 -24.87 -6.18
N LEU A 154 -6.77 -26.16 -6.28
CA LEU A 154 -7.28 -27.07 -7.30
C LEU A 154 -8.45 -27.94 -6.83
N ARG A 155 -8.96 -27.71 -5.61
CA ARG A 155 -10.09 -28.47 -5.07
C ARG A 155 -11.37 -28.25 -5.89
N THR A 156 -12.06 -29.34 -6.22
CA THR A 156 -13.35 -29.31 -6.91
C THR A 156 -14.44 -28.58 -6.13
N ASP A 157 -14.35 -28.56 -4.80
CA ASP A 157 -15.28 -27.87 -3.92
C ASP A 157 -15.32 -26.35 -4.18
N LEU A 158 -14.21 -25.78 -4.66
CA LEU A 158 -14.11 -24.36 -5.04
C LEU A 158 -14.98 -24.04 -6.26
N ALA A 159 -15.13 -24.99 -7.20
CA ALA A 159 -15.97 -24.81 -8.37
C ALA A 159 -17.45 -24.71 -7.98
N HIS A 160 -17.90 -25.56 -7.05
CA HIS A 160 -19.26 -25.48 -6.49
C HIS A 160 -19.48 -24.16 -5.74
N HIS A 161 -18.48 -23.73 -4.96
CA HIS A 161 -18.55 -22.45 -4.25
C HIS A 161 -18.66 -21.26 -5.21
N ASN A 162 -17.82 -21.22 -6.26
CA ASN A 162 -17.86 -20.17 -7.28
C ASN A 162 -19.22 -20.12 -7.99
N ALA A 163 -19.80 -21.27 -8.35
CA ALA A 163 -21.12 -21.33 -8.98
C ALA A 163 -22.21 -20.73 -8.08
N ALA A 164 -22.20 -21.07 -6.79
CA ALA A 164 -23.14 -20.51 -5.81
C ALA A 164 -22.93 -19.00 -5.59
N ALA A 165 -21.69 -18.53 -5.53
CA ALA A 165 -21.36 -17.11 -5.36
C ALA A 165 -21.80 -16.28 -6.59
N LEU A 166 -21.61 -16.80 -7.80
CA LEU A 166 -22.07 -16.16 -9.04
C LEU A 166 -23.61 -16.06 -9.10
N GLN A 167 -24.32 -17.12 -8.70
CA GLN A 167 -25.79 -17.09 -8.64
C GLN A 167 -26.30 -16.08 -7.60
N ALA A 168 -25.62 -15.99 -6.46
CA ALA A 168 -25.95 -15.05 -5.39
C ALA A 168 -25.42 -13.62 -5.60
N GLN A 169 -24.70 -13.37 -6.72
CA GLN A 169 -23.97 -12.12 -6.99
C GLN A 169 -23.12 -11.63 -5.82
N ARG A 170 -22.53 -12.57 -5.07
CA ARG A 170 -21.76 -12.27 -3.87
C ARG A 170 -20.28 -12.16 -4.21
N PRO A 171 -19.61 -11.04 -3.92
CA PRO A 171 -18.17 -10.94 -4.10
C PRO A 171 -17.46 -11.85 -3.09
N TRP A 172 -16.44 -12.55 -3.56
CA TRP A 172 -15.64 -13.43 -2.72
C TRP A 172 -14.15 -13.32 -3.07
N LEU A 173 -13.31 -13.55 -2.07
CA LEU A 173 -11.85 -13.50 -2.15
C LEU A 173 -11.28 -14.85 -1.70
N LEU A 174 -10.42 -15.43 -2.53
CA LEU A 174 -9.71 -16.66 -2.21
C LEU A 174 -8.34 -16.32 -1.63
N LEU A 175 -8.03 -16.90 -0.47
CA LEU A 175 -6.73 -16.74 0.20
C LEU A 175 -6.15 -18.11 0.56
N PRO A 176 -4.81 -18.24 0.56
CA PRO A 176 -4.19 -19.45 1.08
C PRO A 176 -4.42 -19.50 2.60
N GLY A 177 -4.69 -20.69 3.11
CA GLY A 177 -4.67 -20.94 4.54
C GLY A 177 -3.28 -20.67 5.13
N PRO A 178 -3.17 -20.35 6.43
CA PRO A 178 -1.87 -20.26 7.10
C PRO A 178 -1.15 -21.61 6.99
N GLN A 179 -0.07 -21.65 6.21
CA GLN A 179 0.80 -22.81 6.06
C GLN A 179 1.93 -22.70 7.10
N PRO A 180 2.01 -23.59 8.10
CA PRO A 180 3.02 -23.52 9.16
C PRO A 180 4.47 -23.72 8.65
N ASP A 181 4.63 -24.21 7.42
CA ASP A 181 5.88 -24.65 6.80
C ASP A 181 6.41 -23.72 5.68
N ARG A 182 5.67 -22.68 5.30
CA ARG A 182 6.19 -21.62 4.41
C ARG A 182 6.93 -20.55 5.21
N GLN A 183 8.25 -20.66 5.27
CA GLN A 183 9.10 -19.52 5.65
C GLN A 183 8.82 -18.34 4.69
N PRO A 184 8.79 -17.08 5.18
CA PRO A 184 8.70 -15.94 4.29
C PRO A 184 9.89 -15.97 3.34
N VAL A 185 9.61 -16.03 2.04
CA VAL A 185 10.63 -15.77 1.02
C VAL A 185 10.98 -14.29 1.16
N CYS A 186 12.00 -13.98 1.97
CA CYS A 186 12.67 -12.69 1.94
C CYS A 186 13.43 -12.57 0.61
N GLY A 187 12.69 -12.38 -0.47
CA GLY A 187 13.22 -11.95 -1.75
C GLY A 187 13.66 -10.51 -1.61
N ARG A 188 14.98 -10.29 -1.58
CA ARG A 188 15.60 -8.96 -1.72
C ARG A 188 15.02 -8.27 -2.97
N PRO A 189 14.68 -6.97 -2.93
CA PRO A 189 14.17 -6.26 -4.10
C PRO A 189 15.19 -6.33 -5.26
N PRO A 190 14.74 -6.53 -6.52
CA PRO A 190 15.62 -6.60 -7.67
C PRO A 190 16.10 -5.18 -8.01
N GLY A 191 17.25 -4.81 -7.47
CA GLY A 191 17.87 -3.50 -7.74
C GLY A 191 19.30 -3.33 -7.23
N ALA A 192 19.94 -4.37 -6.69
CA ALA A 192 21.37 -4.34 -6.37
C ALA A 192 22.16 -4.89 -7.56
N ASP A 193 22.47 -3.98 -8.47
CA ASP A 193 23.37 -4.08 -9.61
C ASP A 193 24.52 -5.09 -9.45
N ARG A 194 24.65 -6.04 -10.39
CA ARG A 194 25.94 -6.52 -10.92
C ARG A 194 25.76 -6.99 -12.36
N SER A 195 26.24 -6.17 -13.27
CA SER A 195 26.83 -6.59 -14.54
C SER A 195 27.59 -7.92 -14.40
N ALA A 196 27.02 -9.01 -14.93
CA ALA A 196 27.72 -10.23 -15.37
C ALA A 196 26.71 -11.22 -15.99
N ALA A 197 26.02 -10.81 -17.06
CA ALA A 197 25.54 -11.78 -18.04
C ALA A 197 26.72 -12.13 -18.96
N ALA A 198 27.35 -13.28 -18.74
CA ALA A 198 27.99 -14.08 -19.80
C ALA A 198 28.76 -15.26 -19.20
N GLY A 199 28.27 -16.47 -19.47
CA GLY A 199 29.18 -17.60 -19.68
C GLY A 199 28.84 -18.90 -18.95
N ARG A 200 28.48 -19.88 -19.79
CA ARG A 200 28.70 -21.33 -19.64
C ARG A 200 27.65 -22.10 -18.83
N GLY A 201 26.77 -22.75 -19.58
CA GLY A 201 26.32 -24.09 -19.23
C GLY A 201 27.43 -25.12 -19.42
N LYS A 202 27.34 -26.22 -18.67
CA LYS A 202 27.49 -27.62 -19.12
C LYS A 202 27.44 -28.57 -17.92
N GLN A 203 26.68 -29.65 -18.07
CA GLN A 203 26.70 -30.85 -17.23
C GLN A 203 28.13 -31.40 -17.08
N PRO A 204 28.42 -32.15 -16.01
CA PRO A 204 29.45 -33.18 -16.01
C PRO A 204 28.81 -34.58 -15.99
N GLY A 205 28.89 -35.26 -17.13
CA GLY A 205 28.90 -36.72 -17.21
C GLY A 205 30.35 -37.21 -17.31
N GLN A 206 30.66 -38.23 -16.49
CA GLN A 206 31.75 -39.23 -16.47
C GLN A 206 33.08 -39.03 -17.26
N PRO A 207 34.21 -39.53 -16.71
CA PRO A 207 35.51 -39.51 -17.38
C PRO A 207 35.73 -40.73 -18.27
N GLY A 208 36.29 -40.50 -19.46
CA GLY A 208 36.75 -41.53 -20.39
C GLY A 208 37.98 -41.05 -21.17
N HIS A 209 39.04 -41.86 -21.10
CA HIS A 209 40.38 -41.75 -21.69
C HIS A 209 40.54 -41.13 -23.10
N GLY A 210 41.70 -40.46 -23.31
CA GLY A 210 42.63 -40.88 -24.37
C GLY A 210 42.89 -39.94 -25.56
N LEU A 211 44.01 -39.20 -25.46
CA LEU A 211 45.00 -38.79 -26.50
C LEU A 211 44.62 -37.87 -27.70
N PRO A 212 45.60 -37.12 -28.26
CA PRO A 212 45.41 -35.97 -29.17
C PRO A 212 45.84 -36.27 -30.63
N ILE A 213 45.72 -35.27 -31.52
CA ILE A 213 46.72 -34.78 -32.54
C ILE A 213 46.03 -34.12 -33.76
N GLY A 214 46.51 -32.92 -34.14
CA GLY A 214 46.53 -32.32 -35.49
C GLY A 214 45.20 -31.71 -35.99
N GLY A 215 45.12 -30.55 -36.64
CA GLY A 215 46.09 -29.66 -37.28
C GLY A 215 45.43 -29.09 -38.55
N LEU A 216 45.59 -27.77 -38.81
CA LEU A 216 45.35 -27.05 -40.08
C LEU A 216 43.86 -26.94 -40.51
N GLY A 217 43.33 -25.87 -41.09
CA GLY A 217 43.82 -24.63 -41.67
C GLY A 217 42.76 -24.09 -42.65
N GLY A 218 42.67 -22.76 -42.83
CA GLY A 218 41.91 -22.07 -43.90
C GLY A 218 40.38 -22.04 -43.69
N GLY A 219 39.64 -20.95 -43.86
CA GLY A 219 39.85 -19.76 -44.66
C GLY A 219 38.68 -19.65 -45.66
N GLN A 220 37.73 -18.75 -45.41
CA GLN A 220 37.09 -17.85 -46.39
C GLN A 220 35.78 -17.23 -45.87
N THR A 221 35.71 -15.92 -46.07
CA THR A 221 34.61 -14.98 -45.85
C THR A 221 33.58 -15.01 -46.99
N PRO A 222 32.40 -14.37 -46.82
CA PRO A 222 31.16 -14.73 -47.52
C PRO A 222 30.83 -13.85 -48.74
N GLY A 223 30.01 -14.40 -49.63
CA GLY A 223 29.31 -13.67 -50.69
C GLY A 223 27.84 -13.44 -50.33
N ARG A 224 27.39 -12.18 -50.43
CA ARG A 224 25.99 -11.74 -50.39
C ARG A 224 25.28 -12.10 -51.71
N GLY A 225 23.98 -12.36 -51.59
CA GLY A 225 23.00 -12.45 -52.67
C GLY A 225 21.65 -12.82 -52.10
#